data_AF-A0A151X117-F1
#
_entry.id   AF-A0A151X117-F1
#
_cell.length_a   1.000
_cell.length_b   1.000
_cell.length_c   1.000
_cell.angle_alpha   90.00
_cell.angle_beta   90.00
_cell.angle_gamma   90.00
#
_symmetry.space_group_name_H-M   'P 1'
#
loop_
_entity.id
_entity.type
_entity.pdbx_description
1 polymer ?
#
loop_
_entity_poly.entity_id
_entity_poly.type
_entity_poly.pdbx_seq_one_letter_code
_entity_poly.pdbx_strand_id
1 'polypeptide(L)' 'SWILHDDNAPSHRATIVTDFLAKNSTNVLQQPPYSPDLAPCDFFLFPKLKLPLRGNDAKTRLISKKFE' A
#
# COMPACT_ATOMS: atom_id res chain seq x y z
N SER A 1 -18.45 7.89 7.07
CA SER A 1 -17.86 6.62 7.54
C SER A 1 -16.65 6.34 6.69
N TRP A 2 -15.49 6.07 7.27
CA TRP A 2 -14.23 5.82 6.55
C TRP A 2 -13.96 4.32 6.50
N ILE A 3 -13.34 3.84 5.41
CA ILE A 3 -13.00 2.43 5.22
C ILE A 3 -11.49 2.36 4.98
N LEU A 4 -10.81 1.56 5.78
CA LEU A 4 -9.38 1.28 5.61
C LEU A 4 -9.22 0.27 4.48
N HIS A 5 -8.53 0.66 3.42
CA HIS A 5 -8.16 -0.22 2.32
C HIS A 5 -6.65 -0.43 2.37
N ASP A 6 -6.24 -1.65 2.71
CA ASP A 6 -4.85 -2.04 2.91
C ASP A 6 -4.57 -3.37 2.19
N ASP A 7 -3.30 -3.67 1.95
CA ASP A 7 -2.90 -4.89 1.27
C ASP A 7 -2.92 -6.11 2.21
N ASN A 8 -2.72 -7.29 1.63
CA ASN A 8 -2.70 -8.54 2.38
C ASN A 8 -1.31 -8.85 2.98
N ALA A 9 -0.46 -7.84 3.22
CA ALA A 9 0.88 -8.07 3.73
C ALA A 9 0.87 -8.76 5.11
N PRO A 10 1.82 -9.66 5.40
CA PRO A 10 1.87 -10.37 6.69
C PRO A 10 1.90 -9.44 7.91
N SER A 11 2.51 -8.26 7.78
CA SER A 11 2.54 -7.23 8.82
C SER A 11 1.16 -6.66 9.13
N HIS A 12 0.32 -6.47 8.12
CA HIS A 12 -1.03 -5.89 8.28
C HIS A 12 -2.03 -6.91 8.81
N ARG A 13 -1.75 -8.21 8.61
CA ARG A 13 -2.52 -9.32 9.18
C ARG A 13 -2.03 -9.79 10.54
N ALA A 14 -1.02 -9.15 11.11
CA ALA A 14 -0.53 -9.53 12.43
C ALA A 14 -1.65 -9.37 13.47
N THR A 15 -1.72 -10.28 14.44
CA THR A 15 -2.77 -10.30 15.47
C THR A 15 -2.87 -8.98 16.23
N ILE A 16 -1.74 -8.34 16.49
CA ILE A 16 -1.69 -7.04 17.16
C ILE A 16 -2.43 -5.96 16.35
N VAL A 17 -2.29 -5.98 15.03
CA VAL A 17 -2.93 -5.03 14.12
C VAL A 17 -4.42 -5.32 14.00
N THR A 18 -4.81 -6.59 13.83
CA THR A 18 -6.23 -6.96 13.75
C THR A 18 -6.98 -6.68 15.05
N ASP A 19 -6.35 -6.92 16.20
CA ASP A 19 -6.92 -6.62 17.51
C ASP A 19 -7.10 -5.12 17.72
N PHE A 20 -6.13 -4.31 17.26
CA PHE A 20 -6.24 -2.86 17.31
C PHE A 20 -7.40 -2.35 16.43
N LEU A 21 -7.53 -2.88 15.20
CA LEU A 21 -8.60 -2.48 14.27
C LEU A 21 -9.98 -2.88 14.80
N ALA A 22 -10.11 -4.07 15.40
CA ALA A 22 -11.34 -4.53 16.03
C ALA A 22 -11.73 -3.66 17.24
N LYS A 23 -10.77 -3.34 18.12
CA LYS A 23 -11.00 -2.44 19.28
C LYS A 23 -11.50 -1.06 18.87
N ASN A 24 -10.98 -0.53 17.76
CA ASN A 24 -11.37 0.77 17.24
C ASN A 24 -12.61 0.73 16.32
N SER A 25 -13.26 -0.44 16.17
CA SER A 25 -14.40 -0.63 15.24
C SER A 25 -14.12 -0.10 13.83
N THR A 26 -12.87 -0.24 13.37
CA THR A 26 -12.46 0.28 12.08
C THR A 26 -12.98 -0.63 10.98
N ASN A 27 -13.69 -0.06 10.00
CA ASN A 27 -14.19 -0.82 8.88
C ASN A 27 -13.04 -1.06 7.90
N VAL A 28 -12.65 -2.32 7.69
CA VAL A 28 -11.52 -2.70 6.82
C VAL A 28 -12.07 -3.39 5.58
N LEU A 29 -11.66 -2.93 4.41
CA LEU A 29 -11.97 -3.58 3.14
C LEU A 29 -10.94 -4.70 2.88
N GLN A 30 -11.42 -5.93 2.78
CA GLN A 30 -10.54 -7.07 2.47
C GLN A 30 -10.10 -7.01 1.01
N GLN A 31 -8.79 -6.98 0.77
CA GLN A 31 -8.23 -7.13 -0.56
C GLN A 31 -8.08 -8.61 -0.94
N PRO A 32 -8.42 -8.99 -2.19
CA PRO A 32 -8.08 -10.31 -2.72
C PRO A 32 -6.56 -10.48 -2.84
N PRO A 33 -6.04 -11.72 -2.68
CA PRO A 33 -4.61 -11.99 -2.84
C PRO A 33 -4.11 -11.60 -4.24
N TYR A 34 -2.91 -11.01 -4.30
CA TYR A 34 -2.19 -10.70 -5.55
C TYR A 34 -2.95 -9.79 -6.54
N SER A 35 -3.70 -8.80 -6.03
CA SER A 35 -4.41 -7.80 -6.86
C SER A 35 -3.83 -6.38 -6.74
N PRO A 36 -2.61 -6.14 -7.26
CA PRO A 36 -1.98 -4.82 -7.22
C PRO A 36 -2.73 -3.77 -8.08
N ASP A 37 -3.60 -4.21 -8.98
CA ASP A 37 -4.49 -3.37 -9.78
C ASP A 37 -5.63 -2.75 -8.97
N LEU A 38 -5.99 -3.35 -7.83
CA LEU A 38 -7.06 -2.87 -6.95
C LEU A 38 -6.59 -1.88 -5.89
N ALA A 39 -5.28 -1.72 -5.69
CA ALA A 39 -4.72 -0.78 -4.73
C ALA A 39 -4.62 0.63 -5.33
N PRO A 40 -5.39 1.62 -4.81
CA PRO A 40 -5.31 2.99 -5.32
C PRO A 40 -3.90 3.57 -5.19
N CYS A 41 -3.14 3.12 -4.19
CA CYS A 41 -1.76 3.53 -3.98
C CYS A 41 -0.84 3.04 -5.12
N ASP A 42 -0.97 1.77 -5.52
CA ASP A 42 -0.12 1.17 -6.55
C ASP A 42 -0.46 1.67 -7.95
N PHE A 43 -1.75 1.79 -8.27
CA PHE A 43 -2.19 2.23 -9.59
C PHE A 43 -2.05 3.75 -9.81
N PHE A 44 -2.35 4.57 -8.80
CA PHE A 44 -2.47 6.02 -8.99
C PHE A 44 -1.37 6.83 -8.31
N LEU A 45 -0.99 6.48 -7.08
CA LEU A 45 -0.08 7.31 -6.27
C LEU A 45 1.39 7.07 -6.65
N PHE A 46 1.86 5.83 -6.70
CA PHE A 46 3.27 5.55 -6.98
C PHE A 46 3.73 5.96 -8.38
N PRO A 47 2.95 5.78 -9.47
CA PRO A 47 3.35 6.29 -10.78
C PRO A 47 3.53 7.81 -10.79
N LYS A 48 2.65 8.54 -10.08
CA LYS A 48 2.75 10.00 -9.96
C LYS A 48 3.93 10.46 -9.13
N LEU A 49 4.30 9.70 -8.10
CA LEU A 49 5.49 9.96 -7.29
C LEU A 49 6.79 9.58 -8.02
N LYS A 50 6.78 8.56 -8.88
CA LYS A 50 7.92 8.16 -9.72
C LYS A 50 8.29 9.23 -10.76
N LEU A 51 7.32 9.96 -11.30
CA LEU A 51 7.54 10.99 -12.33
C LEU A 51 8.56 12.08 -11.94
N PRO A 52 8.42 12.80 -10.80
CA PRO A 52 9.39 13.80 -10.37
C PRO A 52 10.71 13.20 -9.88
N LEU A 53 10.70 11.94 -9.44
CA LEU A 53 11.90 11.23 -8.96
C LEU A 53 12.75 10.65 -10.10
N ARG A 54 12.29 10.70 -11.35
CA ARG A 54 12.99 10.18 -12.53
C ARG A 54 14.14 11.09 -13.00
N GLY A 55 14.87 11.70 -12.07
CA GLY A 55 16.15 12.39 -12.29
C GLY A 55 17.33 11.43 -12.16
N ASN A 56 18.42 11.69 -12.89
CA ASN A 56 19.53 10.78 -13.27
C ASN A 56 20.41 10.17 -12.16
N ASP A 57 19.96 10.09 -10.92
CA ASP A 57 20.79 9.55 -9.83
C ASP A 57 20.52 8.05 -9.64
N ALA A 58 21.56 7.22 -9.55
CA ALA A 58 21.40 5.77 -9.34
C ALA A 58 20.55 5.42 -8.11
N LYS A 59 20.47 6.34 -7.13
CA LYS A 59 19.65 6.25 -5.92
C LYS A 59 18.14 6.39 -6.22
N THR A 60 17.75 7.20 -7.21
CA THR A 60 16.34 7.40 -7.57
C THR A 60 15.75 6.25 -8.40
N ARG A 61 16.60 5.51 -9.12
CA ARG A 61 16.23 4.24 -9.80
C ARG A 61 15.93 3.11 -8.82
N LEU A 62 16.62 3.05 -7.69
CA LEU A 62 16.39 2.00 -6.67
C LEU A 62 15.04 2.18 -5.97
N ILE A 63 14.63 3.43 -5.73
CA ILE A 63 13.30 3.73 -5.22
C ILE A 63 12.23 3.39 -6.25
N SER A 64 12.39 3.74 -7.54
CA SER A 64 11.37 3.40 -8.55
C SER A 64 11.17 1.89 -8.73
N LYS A 65 12.25 1.10 -8.58
CA LYS A 65 12.21 -0.38 -8.63
C LYS A 65 11.64 -1.04 -7.38
N LYS A 66 11.59 -0.34 -6.24
CA LYS A 66 11.02 -0.89 -4.99
C LYS A 66 9.50 -0.78 -4.94
N PHE A 67 8.92 0.09 -5.77
CA PHE A 67 7.48 0.29 -5.91
C PHE A 67 6.94 -0.39 -7.18
N GLU A 68 7.63 -1.40 -7.70
CA GLU A 68 7.26 -2.23 -8.85
C GLU A 68 7.24 -3.68 -8.37
#